data_AF-A0A8T7KY91-F1
#
_entry.id   AF-A0A8T7KY91-F1
#
_cell.length_a   1.000
_cell.length_b   1.000
_cell.length_c   1.000
_cell.angle_alpha   90.00
_cell.angle_beta   90.00
_cell.angle_gamma   90.00
#
_symmetry.space_group_name_H-M   'P 1'
#
loop_
_entity.id
_entity.type
_entity.pdbx_description
1 polymer ?
#
loop_
_entity_poly.entity_id
_entity_poly.type
_entity_poly.pdbx_seq_one_letter_code
_entity_poly.pdbx_strand_id
1 'polypeptide(L)'
;MNRHILLPVFFVISFALIACSSKSAKDSCPLTEPVWLKPPADSAVLNEPVFEYYLVNEDRSIWASAWWAESNQYSLHAGDEGNKIGWFRPAGAELMITGQRLDGDAPPLEAEVPCCYPTRFQVSGVYFPTEGCWEIRARAEDKEISFVVWVEP
;
A
#
# COMPACT_ATOMS: atom_id res chain seq x y z
N MET A 1 78.65 5.78 -30.17
CA MET A 1 77.42 6.49 -29.75
C MET A 1 76.23 5.72 -30.30
N ASN A 2 75.41 5.12 -29.42
CA ASN A 2 73.95 5.03 -29.51
C ASN A 2 73.44 3.94 -28.56
N ARG A 3 72.97 4.34 -27.38
CA ARG A 3 72.18 3.52 -26.47
C ARG A 3 70.71 3.74 -26.83
N HIS A 4 70.02 2.71 -27.29
CA HIS A 4 68.57 2.72 -27.42
C HIS A 4 67.95 2.40 -26.06
N ILE A 5 67.24 3.37 -25.48
CA ILE A 5 66.48 3.25 -24.25
C ILE A 5 65.07 2.78 -24.62
N LEU A 6 64.71 1.57 -24.20
CA LEU A 6 63.33 1.05 -24.26
C LEU A 6 62.60 1.51 -22.99
N LEU A 7 61.57 2.34 -23.15
CA LEU A 7 60.64 2.74 -22.10
C LEU A 7 59.52 1.69 -21.97
N PRO A 8 59.21 1.18 -20.77
CA PRO A 8 58.09 0.28 -20.57
C PRO A 8 56.79 1.08 -20.55
N VAL A 9 55.85 0.74 -21.43
CA VAL A 9 54.49 1.28 -21.43
C VAL A 9 53.70 0.55 -20.34
N PHE A 10 53.49 1.20 -19.20
CA PHE A 10 52.60 0.72 -18.14
C PHE A 10 51.14 0.95 -18.57
N PHE A 11 50.45 -0.12 -18.94
CA PHE A 11 49.02 -0.12 -19.20
C PHE A 11 48.28 -0.14 -17.85
N VAL A 12 47.78 1.02 -17.40
CA VAL A 12 46.95 1.12 -16.19
C VAL A 12 45.54 0.69 -16.56
N ILE A 13 45.16 -0.55 -16.22
CA ILE A 13 43.79 -1.03 -16.34
C ILE A 13 42.96 -0.35 -15.26
N SER A 14 42.20 0.67 -15.64
CA SER A 14 41.25 1.36 -14.77
C SER A 14 40.00 0.50 -14.64
N PHE A 15 39.86 -0.23 -13.53
CA PHE A 15 38.61 -0.88 -13.16
C PHE A 15 37.62 0.20 -12.70
N ALA A 16 36.71 0.60 -13.59
CA ALA A 16 35.57 1.41 -13.21
C ALA A 16 34.62 0.54 -12.36
N LEU A 17 34.59 0.77 -11.06
CA LEU A 17 33.60 0.20 -10.16
C LEU A 17 32.22 0.77 -10.53
N ILE A 18 31.41 -0.02 -11.24
CA ILE A 18 29.99 0.28 -11.46
C ILE A 18 29.29 0.11 -10.11
N ALA A 19 29.01 1.22 -9.43
CA ALA A 19 28.16 1.22 -8.26
C ALA A 19 26.71 0.95 -8.70
N CYS A 20 26.18 -0.24 -8.41
CA CYS A 20 24.74 -0.46 -8.46
C CYS A 20 24.10 0.30 -7.28
N SER A 21 23.40 1.40 -7.55
CA SER A 21 22.50 2.00 -6.56
C SER A 21 21.28 1.10 -6.40
N SER A 22 21.19 0.38 -5.28
CA SER A 22 19.97 -0.34 -4.89
C SER A 22 18.92 0.67 -4.44
N LYS A 23 17.79 0.72 -5.17
CA LYS A 23 16.58 1.43 -4.75
C LYS A 23 16.02 0.78 -3.48
N SER A 24 15.51 1.55 -2.51
CA SER A 24 14.93 0.98 -1.29
C SER A 24 13.75 0.06 -1.65
N ALA A 25 13.51 -0.99 -0.85
CA ALA A 25 12.37 -1.89 -1.05
C ALA A 25 11.05 -1.09 -1.09
N LYS A 26 10.89 -0.11 -0.19
CA LYS A 26 9.74 0.80 -0.16
C LYS A 26 9.57 1.56 -1.48
N ASP A 27 10.65 2.08 -2.04
CA ASP A 27 10.60 2.85 -3.29
C ASP A 27 10.30 1.97 -4.52
N SER A 28 10.47 0.64 -4.40
CA SER A 28 10.13 -0.33 -5.44
C SER A 28 8.69 -0.85 -5.36
N CYS A 29 7.99 -0.58 -4.25
CA CYS A 29 6.60 -0.94 -4.08
C CYS A 29 5.70 -0.06 -4.98
N PRO A 30 4.87 -0.66 -5.86
CA PRO A 30 4.01 0.10 -6.78
C PRO A 30 2.75 0.60 -6.05
N LEU A 31 2.93 1.54 -5.12
CA LEU A 31 1.87 2.09 -4.29
C LEU A 31 0.71 2.63 -5.13
N THR A 32 -0.51 2.30 -4.72
CA THR A 32 -1.71 2.92 -5.31
C THR A 32 -1.89 4.31 -4.71
N GLU A 33 -1.95 5.31 -5.59
CA GLU A 33 -2.16 6.70 -5.18
C GLU A 33 -3.61 6.89 -4.71
N PRO A 34 -3.84 7.35 -3.47
CA PRO A 34 -5.17 7.68 -3.01
C PRO A 34 -5.65 8.99 -3.62
N VAL A 35 -6.96 9.14 -3.71
CA VAL A 35 -7.62 10.31 -4.27
C VAL A 35 -8.19 11.18 -3.15
N TRP A 36 -8.01 12.50 -3.29
CA TRP A 36 -8.56 13.49 -2.36
C TRP A 36 -10.01 13.83 -2.73
N LEU A 37 -10.96 13.38 -1.91
CA LEU A 37 -12.37 13.50 -2.25
C LEU A 37 -13.27 13.42 -1.01
N LYS A 38 -14.53 13.85 -1.17
CA LYS A 38 -15.54 13.83 -0.12
C LYS A 38 -16.42 12.58 -0.26
N PRO A 39 -16.56 11.74 0.78
CA PRO A 39 -17.41 10.57 0.69
C PRO A 39 -18.90 10.93 0.65
N PRO A 40 -19.74 10.01 0.14
CA PRO A 40 -21.18 10.16 0.23
C PRO A 40 -21.61 10.23 1.70
N ALA A 41 -22.65 11.00 1.98
CA ALA A 41 -23.26 11.02 3.31
C ALA A 41 -23.78 9.61 3.67
N ASP A 42 -23.58 9.22 4.91
CA ASP A 42 -24.05 7.94 5.46
C ASP A 42 -24.56 8.16 6.88
N SER A 43 -25.72 7.60 7.21
CA SER A 43 -26.34 7.79 8.52
C SER A 43 -25.55 7.18 9.69
N ALA A 44 -24.58 6.30 9.43
CA ALA A 44 -23.67 5.79 10.44
C ALA A 44 -22.53 6.78 10.79
N VAL A 45 -22.35 7.84 9.99
CA VAL A 45 -21.34 8.88 10.23
C VAL A 45 -22.06 10.13 10.75
N LEU A 46 -21.80 10.50 12.00
CA LEU A 46 -22.52 11.59 12.69
C LEU A 46 -22.17 12.98 12.17
N ASN A 47 -20.96 13.16 11.65
CA ASN A 47 -20.47 14.44 11.15
C ASN A 47 -20.69 14.54 9.64
N GLU A 48 -20.83 15.77 9.16
CA GLU A 48 -20.84 16.04 7.72
C GLU A 48 -19.56 15.48 7.05
N PRO A 49 -19.69 14.79 5.91
CA PRO A 49 -18.53 14.32 5.16
C PRO A 49 -17.57 15.46 4.84
N VAL A 50 -16.29 15.24 5.14
CA VAL A 50 -15.19 16.15 4.78
C VAL A 50 -14.34 15.54 3.67
N PHE A 51 -13.51 16.36 3.03
CA PHE A 51 -12.54 15.83 2.08
C PHE A 51 -11.39 15.16 2.82
N GLU A 52 -11.07 13.93 2.43
CA GLU A 52 -9.94 13.13 2.94
C GLU A 52 -9.35 12.30 1.79
N TYR A 53 -8.29 11.53 2.09
CA TYR A 53 -7.72 10.58 1.15
C TYR A 53 -8.44 9.23 1.19
N TYR A 54 -8.83 8.74 0.01
CA TYR A 54 -9.45 7.44 -0.15
C TYR A 54 -8.81 6.66 -1.29
N LEU A 55 -8.78 5.34 -1.16
CA LEU A 55 -8.59 4.44 -2.29
C LEU A 55 -9.99 4.03 -2.79
N VAL A 56 -10.25 4.20 -4.08
CA VAL A 56 -11.60 4.07 -4.64
C VAL A 56 -11.55 3.29 -5.96
N ASN A 57 -12.50 2.39 -6.18
CA ASN A 57 -12.63 1.70 -7.46
C ASN A 57 -13.23 2.61 -8.56
N GLU A 58 -13.13 2.17 -9.81
CA GLU A 58 -13.49 2.98 -10.98
C GLU A 58 -14.93 3.52 -10.95
N ASP A 59 -15.90 2.68 -10.57
CA ASP A 59 -17.31 3.06 -10.48
C ASP A 59 -17.70 3.72 -9.14
N ARG A 60 -16.73 3.89 -8.24
CA ARG A 60 -16.90 4.51 -6.91
C ARG A 60 -17.96 3.80 -6.07
N SER A 61 -18.10 2.49 -6.22
CA SER A 61 -18.95 1.67 -5.37
C SER A 61 -18.25 1.23 -4.08
N ILE A 62 -16.92 1.07 -4.09
CA ILE A 62 -16.10 0.70 -2.93
C ILE A 62 -14.99 1.72 -2.68
N TRP A 63 -14.87 2.14 -1.42
CA TRP A 63 -13.92 3.14 -0.95
C TRP A 63 -13.26 2.62 0.33
N ALA A 64 -11.96 2.82 0.48
CA ALA A 64 -11.20 2.57 1.70
C ALA A 64 -10.57 3.88 2.18
N SER A 65 -10.72 4.24 3.45
CA SER A 65 -10.03 5.41 4.01
C SER A 65 -8.52 5.17 3.98
N ALA A 66 -7.78 6.19 3.54
CA ALA A 66 -6.33 6.16 3.38
C ALA A 66 -5.68 7.22 4.27
N TRP A 67 -6.01 7.21 5.56
CA TRP A 67 -5.54 8.20 6.55
C TRP A 67 -4.02 8.26 6.67
N TRP A 68 -3.30 7.17 6.34
CA TRP A 68 -1.84 7.15 6.27
C TRP A 68 -1.25 8.00 5.15
N ALA A 69 -2.06 8.45 4.18
CA ALA A 69 -1.63 9.34 3.11
C ALA A 69 -1.68 10.82 3.49
N GLU A 70 -2.34 11.18 4.60
CA GLU A 70 -2.49 12.57 5.03
C GLU A 70 -1.18 13.19 5.51
N SER A 71 -0.34 12.38 6.18
CA SER A 71 0.97 12.83 6.65
C SER A 71 1.93 11.66 6.82
N ASN A 72 3.23 11.96 6.82
CA ASN A 72 4.27 10.98 7.12
C ASN A 72 4.32 10.55 8.61
N GLN A 73 3.41 11.06 9.46
CA GLN A 73 3.34 10.68 10.87
C GLN A 73 2.52 9.40 11.08
N TYR A 74 1.70 9.04 10.11
CA TYR A 74 0.82 7.87 10.16
C TYR A 74 1.28 6.84 9.14
N SER A 75 1.18 5.57 9.50
CA SER A 75 1.56 4.45 8.63
C SER A 75 0.71 3.23 8.96
N LEU A 76 0.60 2.32 8.00
CA LEU A 76 0.10 0.98 8.27
C LEU A 76 1.21 0.18 8.92
N HIS A 77 0.88 -0.60 9.94
CA HIS A 77 1.83 -1.42 10.68
C HIS A 77 1.49 -2.91 10.60
N ALA A 78 2.53 -3.73 10.64
CA ALA A 78 2.39 -5.17 10.80
C ALA A 78 2.06 -5.53 12.26
N GLY A 79 1.54 -6.75 12.45
CA GLY A 79 1.29 -7.32 13.76
C GLY A 79 -0.15 -7.25 14.26
N ASP A 80 -0.32 -7.66 15.52
CA ASP A 80 -1.60 -8.07 16.08
C ASP A 80 -2.50 -6.90 16.55
N GLU A 81 -1.98 -5.66 16.57
CA GLU A 81 -2.81 -4.49 16.89
C GLU A 81 -3.81 -4.19 15.77
N GLY A 82 -3.43 -4.52 14.53
CA GLY A 82 -4.24 -4.30 13.35
C GLY A 82 -4.41 -2.83 12.96
N ASN A 83 -4.86 -2.63 11.73
CA ASN A 83 -5.08 -1.32 11.14
C ASN A 83 -6.58 -1.12 10.96
N LYS A 84 -7.12 -0.05 11.54
CA LYS A 84 -8.53 0.30 11.38
C LYS A 84 -8.74 0.98 10.05
N ILE A 85 -9.52 0.35 9.19
CA ILE A 85 -9.86 0.90 7.87
C ILE A 85 -11.38 1.13 7.81
N GLY A 86 -11.76 2.34 7.43
CA GLY A 86 -13.14 2.70 7.16
C GLY A 86 -13.46 2.43 5.70
N TRP A 87 -14.61 1.82 5.44
CA TRP A 87 -15.04 1.42 4.11
C TRP A 87 -16.38 2.04 3.78
N PHE A 88 -16.55 2.51 2.55
CA PHE A 88 -17.88 2.70 1.96
C PHE A 88 -18.09 1.61 0.91
N ARG A 89 -19.18 0.87 1.02
CA ARG A 89 -19.58 -0.21 0.10
C ARG A 89 -21.07 -0.10 -0.26
N PRO A 90 -21.63 -0.94 -1.17
CA PRO A 90 -23.08 -1.06 -1.29
C PRO A 90 -23.72 -1.33 0.07
N ALA A 91 -24.84 -0.66 0.38
CA ALA A 91 -25.48 -0.73 1.69
C ALA A 91 -25.95 -2.17 1.99
N GLY A 92 -25.71 -2.66 3.21
CA GLY A 92 -26.05 -4.03 3.62
C GLY A 92 -25.26 -5.20 2.99
N ALA A 93 -24.46 -4.97 1.93
CA ALA A 93 -23.60 -5.99 1.33
C ALA A 93 -22.55 -6.59 2.30
N GLU A 94 -22.18 -7.85 2.11
CA GLU A 94 -21.06 -8.43 2.86
C GLU A 94 -19.73 -7.89 2.33
N LEU A 95 -18.83 -7.46 3.22
CA LEU A 95 -17.49 -7.00 2.86
C LEU A 95 -16.48 -8.14 3.11
N MET A 96 -15.76 -8.53 2.07
CA MET A 96 -14.66 -9.49 2.16
C MET A 96 -13.35 -8.80 1.84
N ILE A 97 -12.35 -8.95 2.71
CA ILE A 97 -11.02 -8.35 2.53
C ILE A 97 -9.99 -9.48 2.50
N THR A 98 -9.09 -9.43 1.53
CA THR A 98 -7.96 -10.34 1.39
C THR A 98 -6.73 -9.55 1.00
N GLY A 99 -5.56 -10.14 1.13
CA GLY A 99 -4.36 -9.53 0.60
C GLY A 99 -3.13 -10.43 0.68
N GLN A 100 -2.15 -10.06 -0.13
CA GLN A 100 -0.96 -10.84 -0.39
C GLN A 100 0.26 -9.92 -0.41
N ARG A 101 1.38 -10.44 0.10
CA ARG A 101 2.67 -9.77 0.02
C ARG A 101 3.21 -9.85 -1.41
N LEU A 102 3.75 -8.76 -1.91
CA LEU A 102 4.25 -8.63 -3.29
C LEU A 102 5.78 -8.71 -3.38
N ASP A 103 6.49 -8.37 -2.30
CA ASP A 103 7.94 -8.22 -2.26
C ASP A 103 8.66 -9.28 -1.41
N GLY A 104 7.95 -10.33 -1.02
CA GLY A 104 8.49 -11.43 -0.23
C GLY A 104 7.42 -12.46 0.15
N ASP A 105 7.85 -13.51 0.83
CA ASP A 105 6.96 -14.56 1.31
C ASP A 105 6.27 -14.14 2.63
N ALA A 106 4.95 -14.28 2.69
CA ALA A 106 4.15 -14.15 3.91
C ALA A 106 2.83 -14.91 3.77
N PRO A 107 2.19 -15.35 4.87
CA PRO A 107 0.78 -15.75 4.84
C PRO A 107 -0.12 -14.61 4.32
N PRO A 108 -1.32 -14.89 3.82
CA PRO A 108 -2.29 -13.84 3.50
C PRO A 108 -2.59 -12.95 4.72
N LEU A 109 -2.94 -11.69 4.49
CA LEU A 109 -3.41 -10.83 5.58
C LEU A 109 -4.69 -11.38 6.19
N GLU A 110 -4.89 -11.10 7.47
CA GLU A 110 -6.15 -11.40 8.17
C GLU A 110 -7.01 -10.14 8.25
N ALA A 111 -8.32 -10.32 8.13
CA ALA A 111 -9.27 -9.23 8.24
C ALA A 111 -10.38 -9.59 9.22
N GLU A 112 -10.55 -8.76 10.24
CA GLU A 112 -11.73 -8.80 11.10
C GLU A 112 -12.76 -7.84 10.53
N VAL A 113 -13.83 -8.40 9.97
CA VAL A 113 -14.94 -7.64 9.40
C VAL A 113 -16.19 -7.90 10.24
N PRO A 114 -16.55 -6.98 11.17
CA PRO A 114 -17.75 -7.13 11.97
C PRO A 114 -18.98 -7.23 11.07
N CYS A 115 -19.85 -8.20 11.32
CA CYS A 115 -21.00 -8.40 10.45
C CYS A 115 -21.99 -7.22 10.52
N CYS A 116 -22.94 -7.25 9.59
CA CYS A 116 -24.27 -6.70 9.82
C CYS A 116 -24.39 -5.16 9.85
N TYR A 117 -23.45 -4.44 9.22
CA TYR A 117 -23.59 -3.01 8.97
C TYR A 117 -24.66 -2.76 7.90
N PRO A 118 -25.80 -2.13 8.23
CA PRO A 118 -26.91 -1.97 7.28
C PRO A 118 -26.69 -0.81 6.30
N THR A 119 -25.83 0.15 6.65
CA THR A 119 -25.51 1.30 5.82
C THR A 119 -24.31 1.02 4.92
N ARG A 120 -23.80 2.05 4.22
CA ARG A 120 -22.64 1.92 3.33
C ARG A 120 -21.34 1.95 4.10
N PHE A 121 -21.28 2.72 5.18
CA PHE A 121 -20.07 2.83 6.00
C PHE A 121 -19.89 1.58 6.88
N GLN A 122 -18.68 1.05 6.94
CA GLN A 122 -18.30 -0.06 7.81
C GLN A 122 -16.83 0.05 8.18
N VAL A 123 -16.45 -0.36 9.39
CA VAL A 123 -15.04 -0.41 9.82
C VAL A 123 -14.58 -1.87 9.87
N SER A 124 -13.31 -2.11 9.52
CA SER A 124 -12.64 -3.41 9.71
C SER A 124 -11.32 -3.25 10.46
N GLY A 125 -10.85 -4.33 11.07
CA GLY A 125 -9.45 -4.51 11.45
C GLY A 125 -8.70 -5.26 10.34
N VAL A 126 -7.56 -4.73 9.89
CA VAL A 126 -6.70 -5.36 8.87
C VAL A 126 -5.32 -5.64 9.46
N TYR A 127 -4.93 -6.91 9.49
CA TYR A 127 -3.76 -7.42 10.19
C TYR A 127 -2.76 -7.97 9.18
N PHE A 128 -1.61 -7.30 9.05
CA PHE A 128 -0.53 -7.76 8.18
C PHE A 128 0.44 -8.63 8.98
N PRO A 129 0.70 -9.88 8.56
CA PRO A 129 1.65 -10.76 9.25
C PRO A 129 3.09 -10.22 9.30
N THR A 130 3.47 -9.40 8.31
CA THR A 130 4.83 -8.83 8.18
C THR A 130 4.77 -7.46 7.51
N GLU A 131 5.82 -6.66 7.72
CA GLU A 131 6.09 -5.44 6.95
C GLU A 131 6.33 -5.72 5.46
N GLY A 132 6.27 -4.68 4.63
CA GLY A 132 6.60 -4.75 3.20
C GLY A 132 5.50 -4.24 2.28
N CYS A 133 5.57 -4.63 1.02
CA CYS A 133 4.64 -4.24 -0.03
C CYS A 133 3.47 -5.23 -0.11
N TRP A 134 2.23 -4.73 0.06
CA TRP A 134 1.04 -5.57 0.11
C TRP A 134 -0.01 -5.13 -0.90
N GLU A 135 -0.56 -6.09 -1.65
CA GLU A 135 -1.80 -5.90 -2.41
C GLU A 135 -2.99 -6.31 -1.55
N ILE A 136 -3.97 -5.42 -1.45
CA ILE A 136 -5.22 -5.62 -0.74
C ILE A 136 -6.36 -5.63 -1.76
N ARG A 137 -7.21 -6.65 -1.68
CA ARG A 137 -8.44 -6.77 -2.45
C ARG A 137 -9.63 -6.77 -1.51
N ALA A 138 -10.60 -5.90 -1.77
CA ALA A 138 -11.87 -5.89 -1.06
C ALA A 138 -13.03 -6.07 -2.03
N ARG A 139 -13.97 -6.94 -1.67
CA ARG A 139 -15.18 -7.27 -2.45
C ARG A 139 -16.43 -7.01 -1.64
N ALA A 140 -17.47 -6.51 -2.31
CA ALA A 140 -18.82 -6.41 -1.78
C ALA A 140 -19.82 -6.55 -2.95
N GLU A 141 -20.69 -7.56 -2.89
CA GLU A 141 -21.54 -7.97 -4.02
C GLU A 141 -20.70 -8.27 -5.28
N ASP A 142 -21.02 -7.68 -6.43
CA ASP A 142 -20.30 -7.78 -7.70
C ASP A 142 -19.20 -6.71 -7.84
N LYS A 143 -18.93 -5.95 -6.78
CA LYS A 143 -17.97 -4.85 -6.76
C LYS A 143 -16.66 -5.28 -6.13
N GLU A 144 -15.56 -4.77 -6.68
CA GLU A 144 -14.22 -5.02 -6.19
C GLU A 144 -13.37 -3.75 -6.24
N ILE A 145 -12.42 -3.65 -5.32
CA ILE A 145 -11.27 -2.74 -5.38
C ILE A 145 -9.99 -3.56 -5.14
N SER A 146 -8.92 -3.23 -5.84
CA SER A 146 -7.56 -3.69 -5.53
C SER A 146 -6.63 -2.48 -5.41
N PHE A 147 -5.76 -2.49 -4.41
CA PHE A 147 -4.78 -1.44 -4.20
C PHE A 147 -3.54 -1.97 -3.48
N VAL A 148 -2.42 -1.27 -3.65
CA VAL A 148 -1.12 -1.64 -3.10
C VAL A 148 -0.67 -0.60 -2.08
N VAL A 149 -0.22 -1.07 -0.92
CA VAL A 149 0.27 -0.26 0.20
C VAL A 149 1.65 -0.72 0.66
N TRP A 150 2.35 0.18 1.35
CA TRP A 150 3.52 -0.16 2.15
C TRP A 150 3.09 -0.30 3.61
N VAL A 151 3.59 -1.35 4.26
CA VAL A 151 3.37 -1.64 5.68
C VAL A 151 4.71 -1.55 6.39
N GLU A 152 4.76 -0.74 7.44
CA GLU A 152 5.93 -0.59 8.32
C GLU A 152 5.94 -1.69 9.39
N PRO A 153 7.10 -1.93 10.05
CA PRO A 153 7.19 -2.83 11.19
C PRO A 153 6.28 -2.44 12.37
#